data_AF-A0AAD6TJP7-F1
#
_entry.id   AF-A0AAD6TJP7-F1
#
_cell.length_a   1.000
_cell.length_b   1.000
_cell.length_c   1.000
_cell.angle_alpha   90.00
_cell.angle_beta   90.00
_cell.angle_gamma   90.00
#
_symmetry.space_group_name_H-M   'P 1'
#
loop_
_entity.id
_entity.type
_entity.pdbx_description
1 polymer ?
#
loop_
_entity_poly.entity_id
_entity_poly.type
_entity_poly.pdbx_seq_one_letter_code
_entity_poly.pdbx_strand_id
1 'polypeptide(L)'
;MRLNLILGTALSLAALVFSSQVVLEENAQNATTEVTEPVVVTASFPPSNPFGHIVNGERNTINLSVENKSGKNVTLLSVGGAVYNVQNDALIKNLTAVTFSVPLIDSAKLQVPFTFFSEFKPGDIRLNVWVDHTLEGASVRVGAYDSIVTVVEPEVSIFDFKMISTYLVTAALLSGLVYVAYGAFGPKRSTRPKRKPAASSVSAPVGAVTATGAGGYQEEWIPEHHIRKVKPPRTNPKSGTLTSGDEFSELSAGELSSPEKEKKGKGKGRK
;
A
#
# COMPACT_ATOMS: atom_id res chain seq x y z
N MET A 1 -56.52 -46.01 -53.31
CA MET A 1 -55.38 -46.53 -52.52
C MET A 1 -55.24 -45.71 -51.25
N ARG A 2 -55.88 -46.14 -50.15
CA ARG A 2 -55.73 -45.55 -48.82
C ARG A 2 -55.84 -46.67 -47.78
N LEU A 3 -54.70 -47.32 -47.55
CA LEU A 3 -54.52 -48.39 -46.59
C LEU A 3 -53.05 -48.29 -46.21
N ASN A 4 -52.72 -47.42 -45.25
CA ASN A 4 -51.41 -47.30 -44.60
C ASN A 4 -51.46 -46.25 -43.47
N LEU A 5 -52.51 -46.26 -42.63
CA LEU A 5 -52.62 -45.31 -41.52
C LEU A 5 -53.17 -45.97 -40.25
N ILE A 6 -52.80 -47.23 -40.00
CA ILE A 6 -53.20 -47.97 -38.79
C ILE A 6 -51.99 -48.64 -38.09
N LEU A 7 -50.76 -48.49 -38.59
CA LEU A 7 -49.59 -49.19 -38.02
C LEU A 7 -48.70 -48.31 -37.11
N GLY A 8 -49.22 -47.22 -36.57
CA GLY A 8 -48.45 -46.25 -35.76
C GLY A 8 -48.78 -46.21 -34.26
N THR A 9 -49.80 -46.93 -33.80
CA THR A 9 -50.35 -46.80 -32.43
C THR A 9 -50.26 -48.08 -31.60
N ALA A 10 -49.30 -48.96 -31.88
CA ALA A 10 -49.10 -50.22 -31.16
C ALA A 10 -47.73 -50.35 -30.45
N LEU A 11 -46.90 -49.29 -30.44
CA LEU A 11 -45.53 -49.34 -29.89
C LEU A 11 -45.27 -48.30 -28.79
N SER A 12 -46.28 -47.93 -27.99
CA SER A 12 -46.13 -46.99 -26.86
C SER A 12 -46.66 -47.55 -25.52
N LEU A 13 -47.31 -48.72 -25.52
CA LEU A 13 -47.93 -49.30 -24.32
C LEU A 13 -47.15 -50.49 -23.72
N ALA A 14 -45.86 -50.63 -24.04
CA ALA A 14 -45.00 -51.71 -23.53
C ALA A 14 -43.84 -51.23 -22.63
N ALA A 15 -43.78 -49.94 -22.29
CA ALA A 15 -42.69 -49.35 -21.51
C ALA A 15 -43.08 -49.01 -20.05
N LEU A 16 -44.19 -49.52 -19.53
CA LEU A 16 -44.74 -49.12 -18.22
C LEU A 16 -45.09 -50.26 -17.26
N VAL A 17 -44.49 -51.45 -17.42
CA VAL A 17 -44.63 -52.55 -16.45
C VAL A 17 -43.30 -53.31 -16.30
N PHE A 18 -42.31 -52.68 -15.67
CA PHE A 18 -41.23 -53.39 -14.98
C PHE A 18 -40.85 -52.59 -13.73
N SER A 19 -41.83 -52.48 -12.83
CA SER A 19 -41.61 -52.17 -11.43
C SER A 19 -41.64 -53.47 -10.61
N SER A 20 -40.82 -53.49 -9.57
CA SER A 20 -40.68 -54.48 -8.50
C SER A 20 -39.71 -55.65 -8.74
N GLN A 21 -38.72 -55.69 -7.82
CA GLN A 21 -38.18 -56.83 -7.08
C GLN A 21 -36.64 -56.84 -7.11
N VAL A 22 -36.00 -56.02 -6.27
CA VAL A 22 -34.66 -56.32 -5.74
C VAL A 22 -34.69 -56.02 -4.24
N VAL A 23 -34.94 -57.07 -3.45
CA VAL A 23 -34.49 -57.17 -2.07
C VAL A 23 -33.78 -58.52 -2.00
N LEU A 24 -32.45 -58.50 -1.99
CA LEU A 24 -31.68 -59.40 -1.15
C LEU A 24 -30.45 -58.65 -0.66
N GLU A 25 -30.34 -58.73 0.65
CA GLU A 25 -29.43 -58.13 1.59
C GLU A 25 -28.10 -58.89 1.53
N GLU A 26 -27.01 -58.19 1.22
CA GLU A 26 -25.68 -58.65 1.61
C GLU A 26 -25.02 -57.52 2.41
N ASN A 27 -24.96 -57.79 3.71
CA ASN A 27 -24.26 -57.10 4.75
C ASN A 27 -22.78 -56.89 4.36
N ALA A 28 -22.50 -55.84 3.59
CA ALA A 28 -21.15 -55.32 3.42
C ALA A 28 -20.80 -54.58 4.72
N GLN A 29 -20.28 -55.37 5.65
CA GLN A 29 -19.45 -54.90 6.75
C GLN A 29 -18.59 -53.73 6.24
N ASN A 30 -18.65 -52.62 6.97
CA ASN A 30 -17.58 -51.63 7.03
C ASN A 30 -16.30 -52.38 7.42
N ALA A 31 -15.66 -53.01 6.44
CA ALA A 31 -14.26 -53.33 6.50
C ALA A 31 -13.58 -51.96 6.46
N THR A 32 -13.27 -51.44 7.64
CA THR A 32 -12.07 -50.63 7.82
C THR A 32 -10.91 -51.52 7.38
N THR A 33 -10.69 -51.61 6.06
CA THR A 33 -9.37 -51.87 5.55
C THR A 33 -8.57 -50.69 6.07
N GLU A 34 -7.84 -50.92 7.15
CA GLU A 34 -6.67 -50.13 7.45
C GLU A 34 -5.80 -50.22 6.19
N VAL A 35 -5.98 -49.26 5.28
CA VAL A 35 -5.05 -49.02 4.19
C VAL A 35 -3.77 -48.65 4.93
N THR A 36 -2.97 -49.67 5.23
CA THR A 36 -1.70 -49.50 5.89
C THR A 36 -0.86 -48.77 4.86
N GLU A 37 -0.77 -47.45 5.02
CA GLU A 37 0.04 -46.64 4.14
C GLU A 37 1.46 -47.22 4.16
N PRO A 38 2.07 -47.48 2.98
CA PRO A 38 3.35 -48.16 2.89
C PRO A 38 4.49 -47.39 3.59
N VAL A 39 4.32 -46.08 3.74
CA VAL A 39 5.25 -45.18 4.39
C VAL A 39 4.46 -44.37 5.42
N VAL A 40 4.90 -44.41 6.66
CA VAL A 40 4.34 -43.59 7.74
C VAL A 40 5.20 -42.35 7.89
N VAL A 41 4.56 -41.18 7.86
CA VAL A 41 5.23 -39.90 8.02
C VAL A 41 4.64 -39.16 9.21
N THR A 42 5.50 -38.60 10.06
CA THR A 42 5.08 -37.75 11.17
C THR A 42 5.89 -36.47 11.13
N ALA A 43 5.22 -35.32 11.09
CA ALA A 43 5.87 -34.01 11.13
C ALA A 43 5.74 -33.36 12.52
N SER A 44 6.81 -32.70 12.95
CA SER A 44 6.85 -31.97 14.22
C SER A 44 7.68 -30.70 14.10
N PHE A 45 7.26 -29.64 14.80
CA PHE A 45 8.07 -28.43 14.92
C PHE A 45 9.28 -28.68 15.83
N PRO A 46 10.41 -27.98 15.59
CA PRO A 46 11.56 -28.06 16.48
C PRO A 46 11.20 -27.57 17.89
N PRO A 47 11.89 -28.06 18.93
CA PRO A 47 11.61 -27.66 20.32
C PRO A 47 11.85 -26.17 20.59
N SER A 48 12.56 -25.47 19.72
CA SER A 48 12.69 -24.00 19.76
C SER A 48 11.38 -23.27 19.41
N ASN A 49 10.44 -23.94 18.76
CA ASN A 49 9.14 -23.42 18.37
C ASN A 49 8.02 -24.36 18.82
N PRO A 50 7.72 -24.41 20.14
CA PRO A 50 6.74 -25.33 20.69
C PRO A 50 5.29 -25.00 20.28
N PHE A 51 5.04 -23.76 19.87
CA PHE A 51 3.71 -23.29 19.47
C PHE A 51 3.43 -23.48 17.97
N GLY A 52 4.41 -23.93 17.18
CA GLY A 52 4.25 -24.11 15.74
C GLY A 52 3.99 -22.80 14.99
N HIS A 53 4.50 -21.68 15.50
CA HIS A 53 4.36 -20.38 14.84
C HIS A 53 5.19 -20.31 13.58
N ILE A 54 4.62 -19.73 12.53
CA ILE A 54 5.35 -19.44 11.30
C ILE A 54 5.75 -17.96 11.37
N VAL A 55 7.05 -17.68 11.46
CA VAL A 55 7.57 -16.32 11.57
C VAL A 55 7.84 -15.78 10.16
N ASN A 56 7.20 -14.68 9.78
CA ASN A 56 7.46 -14.01 8.50
C ASN A 56 8.89 -13.47 8.40
N GLY A 57 9.46 -13.48 7.20
CA GLY A 57 10.83 -13.00 6.97
C GLY A 57 11.94 -13.93 7.49
N GLU A 58 11.60 -14.98 8.22
CA GLU A 58 12.55 -15.95 8.77
C GLU A 58 12.45 -17.33 8.11
N ARG A 59 13.48 -18.16 8.32
CA ARG A 59 13.51 -19.55 7.88
C ARG A 59 12.76 -20.42 8.89
N ASN A 60 11.57 -20.85 8.53
CA ASN A 60 10.79 -21.79 9.32
C ASN A 60 11.21 -23.22 9.00
N THR A 61 11.25 -24.08 10.01
CA THR A 61 11.69 -25.48 9.90
C THR A 61 10.67 -26.41 10.53
N ILE A 62 10.39 -27.52 9.85
CA ILE A 62 9.58 -28.64 10.34
C ILE A 62 10.41 -29.91 10.18
N ASN A 63 10.46 -30.75 11.21
CA ASN A 63 11.15 -32.03 11.15
C ASN A 63 10.17 -33.13 10.80
N LEU A 64 10.45 -33.86 9.71
CA LEU A 64 9.66 -35.02 9.29
C LEU A 64 10.38 -36.29 9.72
N SER A 65 9.69 -37.18 10.42
CA SER A 65 10.09 -38.55 10.67
C SER A 65 9.41 -39.44 9.64
N VAL A 66 10.18 -39.99 8.72
CA VAL A 66 9.72 -40.89 7.66
C VAL A 66 10.13 -42.31 8.02
N GLU A 67 9.18 -43.23 8.03
CA GLU A 67 9.40 -44.65 8.33
C GLU A 67 8.78 -45.51 7.22
N ASN A 68 9.59 -46.39 6.63
CA ASN A 68 9.11 -47.36 5.65
C ASN A 68 8.55 -48.59 6.37
N LYS A 69 7.26 -48.89 6.16
CA LYS A 69 6.58 -50.09 6.71
C LYS A 69 6.13 -51.07 5.63
N SER A 70 6.57 -50.86 4.40
CA SER A 70 6.09 -51.63 3.24
C SER A 70 6.81 -52.96 3.04
N GLY A 71 7.93 -53.21 3.72
CA GLY A 71 8.79 -54.37 3.46
C GLY A 71 9.45 -54.35 2.07
N LYS A 72 9.32 -53.25 1.33
CA LYS A 72 9.85 -53.07 -0.03
C LYS A 72 10.89 -51.95 -0.06
N ASN A 73 11.70 -51.93 -1.11
CA ASN A 73 12.65 -50.83 -1.33
C ASN A 73 11.88 -49.57 -1.74
N VAL A 74 11.89 -48.56 -0.87
CA VAL A 74 11.25 -47.26 -1.08
C VAL A 74 12.32 -46.20 -1.17
N THR A 75 12.20 -45.25 -2.09
CA THR A 75 13.09 -44.09 -2.15
C THR A 75 12.31 -42.82 -1.85
N LEU A 76 12.82 -42.00 -0.94
CA LEU A 76 12.31 -40.66 -0.67
C LEU A 76 12.73 -39.72 -1.80
N LEU A 77 11.77 -39.15 -2.55
CA LEU A 77 12.07 -38.26 -3.67
C LEU A 77 12.15 -36.82 -3.20
N SER A 78 11.04 -36.31 -2.67
CA SER A 78 10.92 -34.90 -2.30
C SER A 78 9.95 -34.67 -1.17
N VAL A 79 10.18 -33.59 -0.44
CA VAL A 79 9.23 -33.04 0.53
C VAL A 79 8.71 -31.72 -0.02
N GLY A 80 7.39 -31.55 -0.02
CA GLY A 80 6.73 -30.35 -0.48
C GLY A 80 5.64 -29.90 0.49
N GLY A 81 5.09 -28.72 0.24
CA GLY A 81 3.96 -28.24 1.03
C GLY A 81 3.21 -27.14 0.31
N ALA A 82 2.04 -26.81 0.83
CA ALA A 82 1.22 -25.72 0.40
C ALA A 82 0.51 -25.08 1.59
N VAL A 83 0.23 -23.79 1.43
CA VAL A 83 -0.49 -23.00 2.41
C VAL A 83 -1.86 -22.65 1.84
N TYR A 84 -2.89 -22.89 2.64
CA TYR A 84 -4.28 -22.64 2.33
C TYR A 84 -4.87 -21.65 3.32
N ASN A 85 -5.90 -20.94 2.88
CA ASN A 85 -6.68 -20.07 3.74
C ASN A 85 -7.68 -20.92 4.54
N VAL A 86 -7.76 -20.69 5.84
CA VAL A 86 -8.58 -21.48 6.79
C VAL A 86 -10.08 -21.37 6.50
N GLN A 87 -10.55 -20.25 5.96
CA GLN A 87 -11.98 -19.97 5.82
C GLN A 87 -12.59 -20.53 4.54
N ASN A 88 -11.83 -20.56 3.45
CA ASN A 88 -12.33 -20.92 2.12
C ASN A 88 -11.51 -22.03 1.44
N ASP A 89 -10.52 -22.61 2.14
CA ASP A 89 -9.56 -23.59 1.62
C ASP A 89 -8.89 -23.15 0.30
N ALA A 90 -8.86 -21.85 0.01
CA ALA A 90 -8.21 -21.34 -1.19
C ALA A 90 -6.70 -21.47 -1.04
N LEU A 91 -6.05 -21.99 -2.08
CA LEU A 91 -4.59 -22.05 -2.15
C LEU A 91 -4.02 -20.64 -2.10
N ILE A 92 -3.22 -20.36 -1.07
CA ILE A 92 -2.48 -19.10 -0.94
C ILE A 92 -1.16 -19.19 -1.72
N LYS A 93 -0.36 -20.23 -1.42
CA LYS A 93 0.97 -20.40 -2.00
C LYS A 93 1.48 -21.84 -1.87
N ASN A 94 2.12 -22.34 -2.92
CA ASN A 94 2.92 -23.55 -2.85
C ASN A 94 4.29 -23.26 -2.23
N LEU A 95 4.70 -24.07 -1.26
CA LEU A 95 6.02 -24.01 -0.67
C LEU A 95 7.06 -24.65 -1.59
N THR A 96 8.31 -24.20 -1.46
CA THR A 96 9.42 -24.74 -2.25
C THR A 96 9.68 -26.19 -1.86
N ALA A 97 9.56 -27.10 -2.83
CA ALA A 97 9.86 -28.51 -2.61
C ALA A 97 11.37 -28.75 -2.52
N VAL A 98 11.78 -29.67 -1.64
CA VAL A 98 13.18 -30.08 -1.45
C VAL A 98 13.33 -31.53 -1.89
N THR A 99 14.28 -31.81 -2.78
CA THR A 99 14.59 -33.16 -3.27
C THR A 99 15.67 -33.82 -2.43
N PHE A 100 15.46 -35.06 -2.00
CA PHE A 100 16.43 -35.83 -1.21
C PHE A 100 17.01 -37.01 -2.00
N SER A 101 16.18 -37.75 -2.75
CA SER A 101 16.59 -38.96 -3.49
C SER A 101 17.35 -39.98 -2.63
N VAL A 102 16.87 -40.23 -1.41
CA VAL A 102 17.50 -41.12 -0.42
C VAL A 102 16.72 -42.44 -0.31
N PRO A 103 17.37 -43.61 -0.39
CA PRO A 103 16.70 -44.89 -0.15
C PRO A 103 16.31 -45.04 1.33
N LEU A 104 15.09 -45.49 1.58
CA LEU A 104 14.54 -45.77 2.91
C LEU A 104 14.70 -47.25 3.24
N ILE A 105 15.46 -47.53 4.29
CA ILE A 105 15.60 -48.88 4.83
C ILE A 105 14.29 -49.27 5.53
N ASP A 106 13.89 -50.52 5.36
CA ASP A 106 12.68 -51.05 5.98
C ASP A 106 12.73 -50.91 7.52
N SER A 107 11.62 -50.48 8.10
CA SER A 107 11.46 -50.22 9.55
C SER A 107 12.48 -49.24 10.16
N ALA A 108 13.27 -48.52 9.36
CA ALA A 108 14.18 -47.50 9.84
C ALA A 108 13.52 -46.12 9.81
N LYS A 109 13.66 -45.37 10.91
CA LYS A 109 13.21 -43.98 10.99
C LYS A 109 14.27 -43.04 10.43
N LEU A 110 13.93 -42.32 9.38
CA LEU A 110 14.74 -41.24 8.81
C LEU A 110 14.14 -39.90 9.19
N GLN A 111 14.91 -39.05 9.87
CA GLN A 111 14.48 -37.69 10.18
C GLN A 111 15.03 -36.71 9.14
N VAL A 112 14.13 -35.96 8.51
CA VAL A 112 14.44 -35.03 7.43
C VAL A 112 13.90 -33.64 7.76
N PRO A 113 14.73 -32.59 7.80
CA PRO A 113 14.26 -31.24 7.99
C PRO A 113 13.68 -30.66 6.69
N PHE A 114 12.49 -30.09 6.76
CA PHE A 114 11.88 -29.28 5.71
C PHE A 114 11.88 -27.82 6.13
N THR A 115 12.57 -27.00 5.35
CA THR A 115 12.72 -25.56 5.63
C THR A 115 12.03 -24.74 4.56
N PHE A 116 11.28 -23.72 4.95
CA PHE A 116 10.61 -22.81 4.03
C PHE A 116 10.58 -21.38 4.59
N PHE A 117 10.40 -20.42 3.69
CA PHE A 117 10.22 -19.01 4.03
C PHE A 117 8.75 -18.62 3.89
N SER A 118 8.29 -17.79 4.81
CA SER A 118 6.91 -17.28 4.84
C SER A 118 6.87 -15.77 4.69
N GLU A 119 5.93 -15.32 3.86
CA GLU A 119 5.64 -13.91 3.61
C GLU A 119 4.11 -13.80 3.44
N PHE A 120 3.40 -14.12 4.52
CA PHE A 120 1.93 -14.18 4.53
C PHE A 120 1.35 -13.07 5.39
N LYS A 121 0.07 -12.77 5.24
CA LYS A 121 -0.60 -11.88 6.19
C LYS A 121 -0.61 -12.55 7.58
N PRO A 122 -0.27 -11.84 8.67
CA PRO A 122 -0.37 -12.38 10.03
C PRO A 122 -1.78 -12.89 10.34
N GLY A 123 -1.85 -14.01 11.07
CA GLY A 123 -3.08 -14.72 11.39
C GLY A 123 -3.00 -16.21 11.10
N ASP A 124 -4.14 -16.89 11.17
CA ASP A 124 -4.20 -18.34 11.03
C ASP A 124 -4.27 -18.77 9.56
N ILE A 125 -3.43 -19.74 9.21
CA ILE A 125 -3.37 -20.37 7.88
C ILE A 125 -3.37 -21.90 8.05
N ARG A 126 -3.87 -22.62 7.05
CA ARG A 126 -3.77 -24.08 7.03
C ARG A 126 -2.49 -24.47 6.30
N LEU A 127 -1.60 -25.16 6.99
CA LEU A 127 -0.36 -25.71 6.43
C LEU A 127 -0.56 -27.18 6.10
N ASN A 128 -0.35 -27.52 4.83
CA ASN A 128 -0.30 -28.89 4.36
C ASN A 128 1.12 -29.21 3.89
N VAL A 129 1.73 -30.27 4.43
CA VAL A 129 3.04 -30.78 4.03
C VAL A 129 2.87 -32.23 3.61
N TRP A 130 3.52 -32.61 2.51
CA TRP A 130 3.49 -33.95 1.98
C TRP A 130 4.89 -34.43 1.58
N VAL A 131 5.00 -35.74 1.46
CA VAL A 131 6.21 -36.44 1.04
C VAL A 131 5.90 -37.26 -0.20
N ASP A 132 6.72 -37.06 -1.24
CA ASP A 132 6.71 -37.86 -2.45
C ASP A 132 7.78 -38.94 -2.33
N HIS A 133 7.40 -40.20 -2.52
CA HIS A 133 8.30 -41.36 -2.50
C HIS A 133 8.03 -42.26 -3.69
N THR A 134 8.97 -43.14 -4.04
CA THR A 134 8.76 -44.18 -5.05
C THR A 134 8.58 -45.54 -4.40
N LEU A 135 7.52 -46.22 -4.82
CA LEU A 135 7.22 -47.61 -4.48
C LEU A 135 7.19 -48.41 -5.78
N GLU A 136 8.12 -49.35 -5.94
CA GLU A 136 8.19 -50.23 -7.13
C GLU A 136 8.21 -49.47 -8.48
N GLY A 137 8.81 -48.27 -8.48
CA GLY A 137 8.93 -47.42 -9.67
C GLY A 137 7.77 -46.45 -9.90
N ALA A 138 6.70 -46.52 -9.10
CA ALA A 138 5.61 -45.53 -9.12
C ALA A 138 5.81 -44.46 -8.04
N SER A 139 5.63 -43.19 -8.41
CA SER A 139 5.67 -42.06 -7.45
C SER A 139 4.34 -41.95 -6.72
N VAL A 140 4.40 -42.02 -5.38
CA VAL A 140 3.25 -41.94 -4.47
C VAL A 140 3.46 -40.78 -3.50
N ARG A 141 2.38 -40.04 -3.23
CA ARG A 141 2.36 -38.91 -2.30
C ARG A 141 1.66 -39.31 -1.02
N VAL A 142 2.26 -38.96 0.12
CA VAL A 142 1.71 -39.19 1.47
C VAL A 142 1.68 -37.88 2.23
N GLY A 143 0.57 -37.61 2.93
CA GLY A 143 0.43 -36.44 3.80
C GLY A 143 1.28 -36.59 5.06
N ALA A 144 2.05 -35.56 5.39
CA ALA A 144 2.93 -35.54 6.56
C ALA A 144 2.41 -34.62 7.67
N TYR A 145 1.78 -33.51 7.28
CA TYR A 145 1.25 -32.51 8.19
C TYR A 145 0.03 -31.86 7.55
N ASP A 146 -1.07 -31.75 8.29
CA ASP A 146 -2.23 -30.98 7.86
C ASP A 146 -2.89 -30.37 9.10
N SER A 147 -2.61 -29.10 9.36
CA SER A 147 -3.23 -28.38 10.47
C SER A 147 -3.19 -26.88 10.29
N ILE A 148 -3.93 -26.19 11.16
CA ILE A 148 -3.96 -24.74 11.23
C ILE A 148 -2.79 -24.27 12.10
N VAL A 149 -2.01 -23.32 11.56
CA VAL A 149 -0.84 -22.72 12.19
C VAL A 149 -0.95 -21.19 12.13
N THR A 150 -0.41 -20.53 13.14
CA THR A 150 -0.49 -19.07 13.23
C THR A 150 0.78 -18.43 12.66
N VAL A 151 0.60 -17.51 11.73
CA VAL A 151 1.65 -16.66 11.18
C VAL A 151 1.83 -15.44 12.08
N VAL A 152 3.06 -15.21 12.50
CA VAL A 152 3.45 -14.09 13.36
C VAL A 152 4.54 -13.26 12.67
N GLU A 153 4.54 -11.96 12.98
CA GLU A 153 5.65 -11.10 12.58
C GLU A 153 6.84 -11.30 13.52
N PRO A 154 8.08 -11.13 13.03
CA PRO A 154 9.27 -11.23 13.88
C PRO A 154 9.30 -10.10 14.92
N GLU A 155 9.97 -10.36 16.03
CA GLU A 155 10.11 -9.39 17.10
C GLU A 155 10.99 -8.20 16.66
N VAL A 156 10.46 -6.98 16.77
CA VAL A 156 11.22 -5.77 16.48
C VAL A 156 12.19 -5.49 17.63
N SER A 157 13.49 -5.67 17.39
CA SER A 157 14.52 -5.34 18.36
C SER A 157 14.81 -3.84 18.37
N ILE A 158 14.46 -3.17 19.47
CA ILE A 158 14.79 -1.75 19.69
C ILE A 158 16.29 -1.50 19.92
N PHE A 159 17.08 -2.54 20.18
CA PHE A 159 18.53 -2.46 20.39
C PHE A 159 19.32 -3.03 19.21
N ASP A 160 18.77 -2.97 18.00
CA ASP A 160 19.51 -3.28 16.78
C ASP A 160 20.42 -2.09 16.39
N PHE A 161 21.69 -2.17 16.76
CA PHE A 161 22.69 -1.13 16.44
C PHE A 161 22.84 -0.87 14.94
N LYS A 162 22.61 -1.86 14.07
CA LYS A 162 22.70 -1.67 12.61
C LYS A 162 21.55 -0.77 12.14
N MET A 163 20.35 -1.05 12.61
CA MET A 163 19.16 -0.26 12.31
C MET A 163 19.26 1.16 12.91
N ILE A 164 19.62 1.27 14.19
CA ILE A 164 19.80 2.57 14.87
C ILE A 164 20.85 3.42 14.16
N SER A 165 22.04 2.87 13.88
CA SER A 165 23.11 3.62 13.22
C SER A 165 22.70 4.11 11.83
N THR A 166 21.98 3.29 11.07
CA THR A 166 21.43 3.70 9.77
C THR A 166 20.50 4.90 9.93
N TYR A 167 19.56 4.86 10.87
CA TYR A 167 18.67 6.00 11.12
C TYR A 167 19.40 7.24 11.63
N LEU A 168 20.40 7.09 12.50
CA LEU A 168 21.21 8.21 12.98
C LEU A 168 21.97 8.89 11.84
N VAL A 169 22.56 8.11 10.93
CA VAL A 169 23.25 8.66 9.74
C VAL A 169 22.25 9.35 8.81
N THR A 170 21.10 8.73 8.53
CA THR A 170 20.05 9.36 7.71
C THR A 170 19.54 10.66 8.35
N ALA A 171 19.28 10.65 9.66
CA ALA A 171 18.86 11.83 10.40
C ALA A 171 19.93 12.92 10.40
N ALA A 172 21.21 12.56 10.56
CA ALA A 172 22.33 13.50 10.48
C ALA A 172 22.41 14.15 9.08
N LEU A 173 22.30 13.36 8.00
CA LEU A 173 22.30 13.89 6.63
C LEU A 173 21.10 14.81 6.37
N LEU A 174 19.89 14.41 6.76
CA LEU A 174 18.70 15.24 6.62
C LEU A 174 18.79 16.52 7.44
N SER A 175 19.27 16.44 8.69
CA SER A 175 19.49 17.62 9.54
C SER A 175 20.54 18.56 8.97
N GLY A 176 21.61 18.04 8.37
CA GLY A 176 22.63 18.81 7.68
C GLY A 176 22.07 19.57 6.48
N LEU A 177 21.24 18.90 5.66
CA LEU A 177 20.54 19.54 4.53
C LEU A 177 19.59 20.65 5.01
N VAL A 178 18.79 20.37 6.04
CA VAL A 178 17.89 21.37 6.63
C VAL A 178 18.67 22.55 7.19
N TYR A 179 19.81 22.31 7.84
CA TYR A 179 20.67 23.36 8.38
C TYR A 179 21.22 24.27 7.28
N VAL A 180 21.74 23.68 6.19
CA VAL A 180 22.23 24.44 5.03
C VAL A 180 21.10 25.22 4.36
N ALA A 181 19.93 24.60 4.18
CA ALA A 181 18.75 25.27 3.62
C ALA A 181 18.29 26.45 4.50
N TYR A 182 18.29 26.29 5.82
CA TYR A 182 17.97 27.37 6.76
C TYR A 182 18.99 28.52 6.68
N GLY A 183 20.28 28.22 6.53
CA GLY A 183 21.30 29.25 6.31
C GLY A 183 21.13 30.01 4.98
N ALA A 184 20.71 29.32 3.92
CA ALA A 184 20.54 29.90 2.59
C ALA A 184 19.23 30.71 2.44
N PHE A 185 18.12 30.20 2.98
CA PHE A 185 16.77 30.71 2.74
C PHE A 185 16.06 31.22 4.00
N GLY A 186 16.67 31.07 5.18
CA GLY A 186 16.11 31.53 6.44
C GLY A 186 16.09 33.05 6.56
N PRO A 187 15.28 33.59 7.50
CA PRO A 187 15.14 35.03 7.69
C PRO A 187 16.47 35.64 8.13
N LYS A 188 17.07 36.46 7.26
CA LYS A 188 18.27 37.23 7.60
C LYS A 188 17.91 38.23 8.70
N ARG A 189 18.51 38.09 9.89
CA ARG A 189 18.39 39.12 10.93
C ARG A 189 18.91 40.43 10.36
N SER A 190 18.03 41.40 10.17
CA SER A 190 18.38 42.75 9.77
C SER A 190 19.19 43.38 10.88
N THR A 191 20.51 43.30 10.80
CA THR A 191 21.41 44.10 11.62
C THR A 191 21.32 45.53 11.08
N ARG A 192 20.29 46.25 11.51
CA ARG A 192 20.21 47.71 11.30
C ARG A 192 21.46 48.30 11.96
N PRO A 193 22.36 48.97 11.21
CA PRO A 193 23.56 49.53 11.83
C PRO A 193 23.11 50.51 12.91
N LYS A 194 23.58 50.31 14.16
CA LYS A 194 23.46 51.32 15.21
C LYS A 194 24.12 52.58 14.65
N ARG A 195 23.30 53.57 14.28
CA ARG A 195 23.79 54.91 13.92
C ARG A 195 24.67 55.37 15.07
N LYS A 196 25.98 55.50 14.82
CA LYS A 196 26.87 56.19 15.75
C LYS A 196 26.29 57.60 15.95
N PRO A 197 26.19 58.12 17.18
CA PRO A 197 25.79 59.51 17.36
C PRO A 197 26.82 60.37 16.62
N ALA A 198 26.37 61.11 15.61
CA ALA A 198 27.20 62.09 14.93
C ALA A 198 27.62 63.12 15.96
N ALA A 199 28.94 63.34 16.10
CA ALA A 199 29.47 64.42 16.90
C ALA A 199 28.86 65.73 16.38
N SER A 200 28.20 66.47 17.27
CA SER A 200 27.65 67.79 16.99
C SER A 200 28.81 68.76 16.70
N SER A 201 29.09 69.01 15.43
CA SER A 201 29.88 70.17 15.03
C SER A 201 29.03 71.41 15.32
N VAL A 202 29.37 72.10 16.40
CA VAL A 202 28.83 73.41 16.76
C VAL A 202 29.21 74.38 15.64
N SER A 203 28.24 74.73 14.78
CA SER A 203 28.40 75.79 13.80
C SER A 203 28.49 77.14 14.52
N ALA A 204 29.58 77.86 14.28
CA ALA A 204 29.73 79.26 14.67
C ALA A 204 28.56 80.11 14.10
N PRO A 205 28.11 81.16 14.81
CA PRO A 205 26.97 81.96 14.37
C PRO A 205 27.36 82.83 13.17
N VAL A 206 26.91 82.44 11.98
CA VAL A 206 26.92 83.31 10.80
C VAL A 206 25.59 84.05 10.74
N GLY A 207 25.67 85.37 10.93
CA GLY A 207 24.86 86.38 10.26
C GLY A 207 23.34 86.33 10.44
N ALA A 208 22.80 87.36 11.10
CA ALA A 208 21.37 87.66 11.08
C ALA A 208 20.84 87.73 9.63
N VAL A 209 19.88 86.86 9.30
CA VAL A 209 19.08 86.98 8.07
C VAL A 209 17.65 87.30 8.47
N THR A 210 17.32 88.56 8.22
CA THR A 210 16.00 89.18 8.21
C THR A 210 15.01 88.38 7.36
N ALA A 211 13.87 88.05 7.96
CA ALA A 211 12.71 87.47 7.31
C ALA A 211 12.03 88.52 6.42
N THR A 212 12.08 88.34 5.11
CA THR A 212 11.27 89.10 4.15
C THR A 212 10.84 88.18 3.01
N GLY A 213 9.54 87.88 2.94
CA GLY A 213 8.77 87.61 1.72
C GLY A 213 9.18 86.43 0.82
N ALA A 214 8.19 85.54 0.56
CA ALA A 214 8.18 84.45 -0.42
C ALA A 214 8.95 83.18 -0.02
N GLY A 215 8.20 82.19 0.46
CA GLY A 215 8.71 80.85 0.77
C GLY A 215 9.30 80.18 -0.45
N GLY A 216 10.63 80.01 -0.44
CA GLY A 216 11.33 79.12 -1.35
C GLY A 216 11.13 77.67 -0.92
N TYR A 217 10.05 77.05 -1.42
CA TYR A 217 9.98 75.59 -1.48
C TYR A 217 11.19 75.10 -2.26
N GLN A 218 12.05 74.29 -1.65
CA GLN A 218 13.11 73.59 -2.35
C GLN A 218 12.51 72.33 -3.00
N GLU A 219 12.27 72.37 -4.31
CA GLU A 219 11.58 71.32 -5.08
C GLU A 219 12.46 70.09 -5.39
N GLU A 220 13.65 70.03 -4.82
CA GLU A 220 14.71 69.04 -5.12
C GLU A 220 14.39 67.65 -4.56
N TRP A 221 13.40 67.55 -3.67
CA TRP A 221 12.97 66.30 -3.05
C TRP A 221 11.76 65.65 -3.74
N ILE A 222 11.14 66.30 -4.73
CA ILE A 222 9.92 65.81 -5.39
C ILE A 222 10.32 65.06 -6.67
N PRO A 223 10.11 63.74 -6.76
CA PRO A 223 10.42 62.98 -7.96
C PRO A 223 9.71 63.54 -9.19
N GLU A 224 10.43 63.71 -10.30
CA GLU A 224 10.02 64.46 -11.50
C GLU A 224 8.64 64.04 -12.07
N HIS A 225 8.21 62.80 -11.80
CA HIS A 225 6.99 62.19 -12.29
C HIS A 225 5.70 62.64 -11.56
N HIS A 226 5.79 63.47 -10.50
CA HIS A 226 4.62 64.01 -9.78
C HIS A 226 4.39 65.53 -9.96
N ILE A 227 5.22 66.24 -10.72
CA ILE A 227 5.02 67.67 -10.98
C ILE A 227 4.07 67.84 -12.17
N ARG A 228 2.78 68.07 -11.88
CA ARG A 228 1.78 68.40 -12.91
C ARG A 228 2.02 69.83 -13.42
N LYS A 229 2.47 69.97 -14.67
CA LYS A 229 2.67 71.27 -15.31
C LYS A 229 1.33 71.99 -15.51
N VAL A 230 1.00 72.93 -14.63
CA VAL A 230 -0.17 73.81 -14.79
C VAL A 230 0.19 74.90 -15.80
N LYS A 231 -0.50 74.94 -16.95
CA LYS A 231 -0.41 76.06 -17.90
C LYS A 231 -1.15 77.29 -17.32
N PRO A 232 -0.57 78.50 -17.36
CA PRO A 232 -1.27 79.69 -16.89
C PRO A 232 -2.36 80.14 -17.88
N PRO A 233 -3.60 80.41 -17.44
CA PRO A 233 -4.58 81.12 -18.24
C PRO A 233 -4.30 82.63 -18.23
N ARG A 234 -4.55 83.28 -19.37
CA ARG A 234 -4.35 84.72 -19.61
C ARG A 234 -5.35 85.56 -18.79
N THR A 235 -4.84 86.68 -18.26
CA THR A 235 -5.51 87.88 -17.70
C THR A 235 -6.81 88.26 -18.47
N ASN A 236 -7.92 88.75 -17.90
CA ASN A 236 -8.12 89.78 -16.87
C ASN A 236 -9.64 89.85 -16.44
N PRO A 237 -10.07 90.76 -15.54
CA PRO A 237 -11.00 90.47 -14.43
C PRO A 237 -12.46 90.90 -14.66
N LYS A 238 -13.39 90.36 -13.84
CA LYS A 238 -14.51 91.12 -13.23
C LYS A 238 -15.35 90.27 -12.26
N SER A 239 -15.66 90.91 -11.13
CA SER A 239 -16.88 90.81 -10.32
C SER A 239 -17.25 89.46 -9.69
N GLY A 240 -17.21 89.44 -8.36
CA GLY A 240 -17.80 88.37 -7.55
C GLY A 240 -19.32 88.33 -7.63
N THR A 241 -19.89 87.21 -7.21
CA THR A 241 -21.24 87.02 -6.67
C THR A 241 -21.34 85.58 -6.12
N LEU A 242 -21.90 85.47 -4.92
CA LEU A 242 -22.27 84.23 -4.22
C LEU A 242 -23.40 83.49 -4.97
N THR A 243 -23.53 82.17 -4.81
CA THR A 243 -24.81 81.43 -4.56
C THR A 243 -24.94 80.03 -5.23
N SER A 244 -25.26 79.03 -4.39
CA SER A 244 -26.28 77.95 -4.49
C SER A 244 -26.36 76.92 -5.63
N GLY A 245 -26.76 75.69 -5.24
CA GLY A 245 -27.48 74.66 -6.03
C GLY A 245 -26.81 73.29 -5.93
N ASP A 246 -27.26 72.38 -5.06
CA ASP A 246 -28.25 71.30 -5.34
C ASP A 246 -27.82 70.40 -6.52
N GLU A 247 -27.86 69.06 -6.50
CA GLU A 247 -28.97 68.18 -6.12
C GLU A 247 -28.47 66.78 -5.72
N PHE A 248 -29.38 66.14 -5.00
CA PHE A 248 -29.51 64.77 -4.53
C PHE A 248 -29.62 63.70 -5.65
N SER A 249 -29.02 62.52 -5.43
CA SER A 249 -29.58 61.17 -5.73
C SER A 249 -28.51 60.10 -5.41
N GLU A 250 -28.68 59.26 -4.38
CA GLU A 250 -29.49 58.01 -4.37
C GLU A 250 -29.10 57.06 -5.52
N LEU A 251 -28.83 55.76 -5.39
CA LEU A 251 -29.01 54.69 -4.40
C LEU A 251 -28.02 53.57 -4.87
N SER A 252 -27.31 52.87 -4.00
CA SER A 252 -27.78 51.72 -3.20
C SER A 252 -28.39 50.57 -4.03
N ALA A 253 -27.63 49.46 -4.08
CA ALA A 253 -28.02 48.05 -4.17
C ALA A 253 -26.97 47.34 -5.07
N GLY A 254 -26.29 46.27 -4.66
CA GLY A 254 -26.73 45.22 -3.75
C GLY A 254 -26.97 43.94 -4.55
N GLU A 255 -26.19 42.92 -4.22
CA GLU A 255 -26.47 41.49 -4.36
C GLU A 255 -25.90 40.67 -5.56
N LEU A 256 -24.94 39.81 -5.18
CA LEU A 256 -24.91 38.34 -5.30
C LEU A 256 -25.28 37.67 -6.65
N SER A 257 -24.35 36.84 -7.17
CA SER A 257 -24.52 35.37 -7.29
C SER A 257 -23.44 34.71 -8.17
N SER A 258 -22.91 33.56 -7.72
CA SER A 258 -22.26 32.54 -8.57
C SER A 258 -23.32 31.64 -9.22
N PRO A 259 -23.03 30.98 -10.36
CA PRO A 259 -22.60 29.56 -10.36
C PRO A 259 -21.53 29.25 -11.44
N GLU A 260 -20.56 28.35 -11.21
CA GLU A 260 -20.55 26.88 -11.45
C GLU A 260 -20.61 26.39 -12.93
N LYS A 261 -19.51 25.72 -13.35
CA LYS A 261 -19.26 24.66 -14.36
C LYS A 261 -19.91 24.72 -15.76
N GLU A 262 -19.12 24.47 -16.81
CA GLU A 262 -18.98 23.13 -17.45
C GLU A 262 -18.35 23.20 -18.87
N LYS A 263 -17.57 22.17 -19.19
CA LYS A 263 -16.83 21.90 -20.43
C LYS A 263 -17.72 21.88 -21.68
N LYS A 264 -17.19 22.39 -22.80
CA LYS A 264 -17.71 22.08 -24.15
C LYS A 264 -16.57 21.65 -25.09
N GLY A 265 -16.51 20.35 -25.36
CA GLY A 265 -15.71 19.76 -26.43
C GLY A 265 -16.38 19.98 -27.79
N LYS A 266 -15.54 20.17 -28.81
CA LYS A 266 -15.84 20.42 -30.23
C LYS A 266 -14.74 19.62 -30.96
N GLY A 267 -14.92 18.75 -31.95
CA GLY A 267 -15.99 18.35 -32.86
C GLY A 267 -15.31 17.80 -34.14
N LYS A 268 -16.06 17.04 -34.97
CA LYS A 268 -15.74 16.49 -36.32
C LYS A 268 -15.01 15.13 -36.32
N GLY A 269 -15.43 14.09 -37.05
CA GLY A 269 -16.44 13.94 -38.11
C GLY A 269 -15.79 13.68 -39.48
N ARG A 270 -15.93 12.45 -40.01
CA ARG A 270 -15.98 12.03 -41.44
C ARG A 270 -15.92 10.48 -41.47
N LYS A 271 -17.01 9.84 -41.89
CA LYS A 271 -17.33 9.30 -43.24
C LYS A 271 -16.64 7.98 -43.49
#